data_AF-A0A815A3P6-F1
#
_entry.id   AF-A0A815A3P6-F1
#
_cell.length_a   1.000
_cell.length_b   1.000
_cell.length_c   1.000
_cell.angle_alpha   90.00
_cell.angle_beta   90.00
_cell.angle_gamma   90.00
#
_symmetry.space_group_name_H-M   'P 1'
#
loop_
_entity.id
_entity.type
_entity.pdbx_description
1 polymer ?
#
loop_
_entity_poly.entity_id
_entity_poly.type
_entity_poly.pdbx_seq_one_letter_code
_entity_poly.pdbx_strand_id
1 'polypeptide(L)'
;MGLNCSISSSLCDILQPCQNNGTCNNTNQNSLGYICSCPLHFNGTYCQFDDRPCQPNTCINNGICTEMSNITFMCKCAIGWKGDRCETKINYCANITCLNNGVCLSLLTTYKCECLGQSYSGKYCEKSTNSLVVHQAISKSFAYIVIIALILVAAFIMTLDILTYFFGIDPVRKNLKRKRKIKKSNPQVIIRFIYVN
;
A
#
# COMPACT_ATOMS: atom_id res chain seq x y z
N MET A 1 81.02 -28.88 -30.09
CA MET A 1 79.68 -29.34 -30.48
C MET A 1 78.83 -28.09 -30.66
N GLY A 2 78.54 -27.72 -31.91
CA GLY A 2 77.76 -26.51 -32.22
C GLY A 2 76.27 -26.81 -32.12
N LEU A 3 75.56 -26.09 -31.27
CA LEU A 3 74.10 -26.06 -31.29
C LEU A 3 73.68 -25.25 -32.51
N ASN A 4 73.00 -25.91 -33.46
CA ASN A 4 72.27 -25.23 -34.52
C ASN A 4 71.16 -24.38 -33.88
N CYS A 5 71.41 -23.10 -33.68
CA CYS A 5 70.36 -22.12 -33.42
C CYS A 5 69.65 -21.78 -34.74
N SER A 6 68.99 -22.76 -35.35
CA SER A 6 67.95 -22.49 -36.35
C SER A 6 66.70 -22.04 -35.61
N ILE A 7 66.77 -20.85 -35.01
CA ILE A 7 65.59 -20.14 -34.54
C ILE A 7 64.96 -19.52 -35.79
N SER A 8 64.14 -20.29 -36.50
CA SER A 8 63.11 -19.68 -37.35
C SER A 8 62.05 -19.10 -36.41
N SER A 9 62.39 -18.00 -35.70
CA SER A 9 61.47 -17.37 -34.75
C SER A 9 60.36 -16.73 -35.56
N SER A 10 59.24 -17.41 -35.61
CA SER A 10 58.06 -16.89 -36.24
C SER A 10 57.49 -15.75 -35.38
N LEU A 11 56.93 -14.70 -35.99
CA LEU A 11 56.37 -13.55 -35.26
C LEU A 11 55.27 -14.00 -34.28
N CYS A 12 54.54 -15.06 -34.62
CA CYS A 12 53.55 -15.68 -33.75
C CYS A 12 54.14 -16.21 -32.43
N ASP A 13 55.35 -16.78 -32.46
CA ASP A 13 55.96 -17.40 -31.26
C ASP A 13 56.48 -16.34 -30.29
N ILE A 14 56.94 -15.19 -30.81
CA ILE A 14 57.46 -14.09 -30.00
C ILE A 14 56.34 -13.24 -29.43
N LEU A 15 55.35 -12.87 -30.26
CA LEU A 15 54.37 -11.84 -29.91
C LEU A 15 53.08 -12.39 -29.32
N GLN A 16 52.73 -13.65 -29.62
CA GLN A 16 51.43 -14.24 -29.26
C GLN A 16 50.25 -13.26 -29.45
N PRO A 17 50.07 -12.69 -30.66
CA PRO A 17 49.24 -11.50 -30.85
C PRO A 17 47.74 -11.78 -30.81
N CYS A 18 47.31 -13.03 -30.94
CA CYS A 18 45.90 -13.41 -31.03
C CYS A 18 45.29 -13.61 -29.63
N GLN A 19 44.25 -12.84 -29.32
CA GLN A 19 43.50 -12.93 -28.08
C GLN A 19 42.41 -14.02 -28.16
N ASN A 20 41.74 -14.28 -27.04
CA ASN A 20 40.56 -15.16 -26.95
C ASN A 20 40.73 -16.53 -27.61
N ASN A 21 41.92 -17.14 -27.44
CA ASN A 21 42.26 -18.45 -27.99
C ASN A 21 42.28 -18.50 -29.54
N GLY A 22 42.54 -17.37 -30.19
CA GLY A 22 42.78 -17.31 -31.63
C GLY A 22 44.07 -18.00 -32.05
N THR A 23 44.05 -18.61 -33.24
CA THR A 23 45.22 -19.31 -33.79
C THR A 23 46.06 -18.35 -34.61
N CYS A 24 47.35 -18.20 -34.29
CA CYS A 24 48.26 -17.33 -35.02
C CYS A 24 48.96 -18.09 -36.15
N ASN A 25 48.89 -17.55 -37.36
CA ASN A 25 49.61 -18.07 -38.53
C ASN A 25 50.51 -16.97 -39.11
N ASN A 26 51.79 -17.27 -39.31
CA ASN A 26 52.71 -16.33 -39.96
C ASN A 26 52.36 -16.19 -41.44
N THR A 27 52.45 -14.97 -41.98
CA THR A 27 52.15 -14.70 -43.39
C THR A 27 52.96 -13.52 -43.90
N ASN A 28 53.37 -13.58 -45.17
CA ASN A 28 54.02 -12.45 -45.85
C ASN A 28 53.02 -11.64 -46.68
N GLN A 29 51.73 -11.94 -46.57
CA GLN A 29 50.68 -11.34 -47.38
C GLN A 29 50.21 -9.98 -46.84
N ASN A 30 50.58 -9.62 -45.63
CA ASN A 30 50.24 -8.35 -45.01
C ASN A 30 51.48 -7.72 -44.35
N SER A 31 51.40 -6.43 -44.03
CA SER A 31 52.47 -5.69 -43.37
C SER A 31 52.72 -6.09 -41.91
N LEU A 32 51.83 -6.91 -41.32
CA LEU A 32 51.94 -7.37 -39.95
C LEU A 32 52.83 -8.61 -39.82
N GLY A 33 53.01 -9.40 -40.88
CA GLY A 33 53.80 -10.63 -40.85
C GLY A 33 53.07 -11.85 -40.26
N TYR A 34 51.81 -11.69 -39.86
CA TYR A 34 50.96 -12.74 -39.28
C TYR A 34 49.46 -12.43 -39.48
N ILE A 35 48.64 -13.46 -39.30
CA ILE A 35 47.18 -13.38 -39.31
C ILE A 35 46.61 -14.21 -38.16
N CYS A 36 45.57 -13.69 -37.50
CA CYS A 36 44.84 -14.42 -36.47
C CYS A 36 43.59 -15.07 -37.06
N SER A 37 43.46 -16.38 -36.89
CA SER A 37 42.23 -17.12 -37.16
C SER A 37 41.40 -17.17 -35.89
N CYS A 38 40.31 -16.40 -35.87
CA CYS A 38 39.49 -16.23 -34.68
C CYS A 38 38.52 -17.40 -34.46
N PRO A 39 38.29 -17.83 -33.21
CA PRO A 39 37.26 -18.79 -32.90
C PRO A 39 35.86 -18.24 -33.17
N LEU A 40 34.85 -19.11 -33.14
CA LEU A 40 33.46 -18.70 -33.28
C LEU A 40 33.10 -17.62 -32.25
N HIS A 41 32.37 -16.58 -32.69
CA HIS A 41 31.99 -15.40 -31.90
C HIS A 41 33.13 -14.46 -31.48
N PHE A 42 34.33 -14.58 -32.06
CA PHE A 42 35.37 -13.56 -31.90
C PHE A 42 35.74 -12.94 -33.24
N ASN A 43 36.00 -11.64 -33.24
CA ASN A 43 36.39 -10.90 -34.44
C ASN A 43 37.49 -9.88 -34.16
N GLY A 44 37.95 -9.23 -35.24
CA GLY A 44 39.00 -8.22 -35.21
C GLY A 44 40.37 -8.80 -35.57
N THR A 45 41.32 -7.91 -35.85
CA THR A 45 42.68 -8.28 -36.28
C THR A 45 43.40 -9.19 -35.29
N TYR A 46 43.07 -9.07 -34.01
CA TYR A 46 43.68 -9.81 -32.91
C TYR A 46 42.66 -10.71 -32.20
N CYS A 47 41.47 -10.93 -32.78
CA CYS A 47 40.36 -11.64 -32.14
C CYS A 47 39.92 -11.01 -30.81
N GLN A 48 40.07 -9.69 -30.68
CA GLN A 48 39.86 -8.96 -29.44
C GLN A 48 38.39 -8.64 -29.16
N PHE A 49 37.54 -8.67 -30.18
CA PHE A 49 36.12 -8.38 -30.03
C PHE A 49 35.37 -9.69 -29.81
N ASP A 50 34.67 -9.75 -28.68
CA ASP A 50 33.71 -10.81 -28.37
C ASP A 50 32.37 -10.39 -28.98
N ASP A 51 31.75 -11.27 -29.75
CA ASP A 51 30.42 -11.12 -30.36
C ASP A 51 29.42 -12.11 -29.74
N ARG A 52 29.79 -12.80 -28.65
CA ARG A 52 28.84 -13.70 -27.97
C ARG A 52 27.64 -12.90 -27.47
N PRO A 53 26.41 -13.42 -27.57
CA PRO A 53 25.23 -12.73 -27.06
C PRO A 53 25.31 -12.45 -25.56
N CYS A 54 25.84 -13.40 -24.78
CA CYS A 54 25.99 -13.27 -23.34
C CYS A 54 27.42 -12.95 -22.91
N GLN A 55 27.77 -11.67 -23.00
CA GLN A 55 29.03 -11.12 -22.49
C GLN A 55 28.92 -10.67 -21.04
N PRO A 56 30.07 -10.48 -20.36
CA PRO A 56 30.12 -9.73 -19.12
C PRO A 56 29.40 -8.39 -19.28
N ASN A 57 28.48 -8.09 -18.37
CA ASN A 57 27.65 -6.87 -18.37
C ASN A 57 26.59 -6.78 -19.50
N THR A 58 26.30 -7.85 -20.27
CA THR A 58 25.12 -7.85 -21.16
C THR A 58 23.85 -7.60 -20.35
N CYS A 59 23.64 -8.40 -19.30
CA CYS A 59 22.60 -8.16 -18.30
C CYS A 59 23.24 -7.48 -17.08
N ILE A 60 22.78 -6.29 -16.73
CA ILE A 60 23.30 -5.52 -15.60
C ILE A 60 22.42 -5.71 -14.35
N ASN A 61 22.83 -5.13 -13.22
CA ASN A 61 22.09 -5.17 -11.96
C ASN A 61 21.69 -6.59 -11.51
N ASN A 62 22.66 -7.52 -11.54
CA ASN A 62 22.49 -8.92 -11.17
C ASN A 62 21.47 -9.69 -12.05
N GLY A 63 21.24 -9.23 -13.28
CA GLY A 63 20.51 -9.98 -14.29
C GLY A 63 21.27 -11.24 -14.74
N ILE A 64 20.53 -12.29 -15.06
CA ILE A 64 21.07 -13.54 -15.60
C ILE A 64 20.88 -13.53 -17.11
N CYS A 65 21.97 -13.70 -17.86
CA CYS A 65 21.93 -13.80 -19.32
C CYS A 65 21.68 -15.24 -19.76
N THR A 66 20.78 -15.41 -20.71
CA THR A 66 20.54 -16.68 -21.39
C THR A 66 20.66 -16.47 -22.89
N GLU A 67 21.52 -17.25 -23.54
CA GLU A 67 21.65 -17.24 -25.00
C GLU A 67 20.41 -17.91 -25.61
N MET A 68 19.78 -17.21 -26.55
CA MET A 68 18.57 -17.68 -27.25
C MET A 68 18.92 -18.21 -28.64
N SER A 69 19.96 -17.64 -29.27
CA SER A 69 20.55 -18.09 -30.54
C SER A 69 21.98 -17.58 -30.64
N ASN A 70 22.67 -17.88 -31.74
CA ASN A 70 24.03 -17.39 -32.01
C ASN A 70 24.17 -15.86 -32.01
N ILE A 71 23.07 -15.11 -32.15
CA ILE A 71 23.07 -13.63 -32.22
C ILE A 71 22.11 -12.96 -31.23
N THR A 72 21.28 -13.73 -30.51
CA THR A 72 20.26 -13.17 -29.59
C THR A 72 20.42 -13.70 -28.17
N PHE A 73 20.12 -12.83 -27.21
CA PHE A 73 20.11 -13.15 -25.78
C PHE A 73 18.81 -12.69 -25.14
N MET A 74 18.54 -13.19 -23.93
CA MET A 74 17.49 -12.71 -23.05
C MET A 74 18.04 -12.51 -21.65
N CYS A 75 17.71 -11.38 -21.02
CA CYS A 75 18.05 -11.11 -19.64
C CYS A 75 16.89 -11.43 -18.71
N LYS A 76 17.13 -12.32 -17.74
CA LYS A 76 16.26 -12.50 -16.59
C LYS A 76 16.69 -11.55 -15.49
N CYS A 77 15.91 -10.49 -15.26
CA CYS A 77 16.25 -9.45 -14.30
C CYS A 77 16.09 -9.89 -12.85
N ALA A 78 16.99 -9.37 -12.00
CA ALA A 78 16.83 -9.45 -10.56
C ALA A 78 15.60 -8.66 -10.10
N ILE A 79 15.15 -8.97 -8.88
CA ILE A 79 13.99 -8.31 -8.26
C ILE A 79 14.20 -6.79 -8.24
N GLY A 80 13.20 -6.03 -8.68
CA GLY A 80 13.22 -4.57 -8.70
C GLY A 80 13.83 -3.94 -9.95
N TRP A 81 14.21 -4.73 -10.95
CA TRP A 81 14.77 -4.27 -12.23
C TRP A 81 13.96 -4.76 -13.43
N LYS A 82 13.98 -3.98 -14.52
CA LYS A 82 13.33 -4.27 -15.80
C LYS A 82 14.14 -3.68 -16.96
N GLY A 83 13.70 -3.95 -18.19
CA GLY A 83 14.38 -3.57 -19.42
C GLY A 83 15.13 -4.75 -20.02
N ASP A 84 15.53 -4.63 -21.28
CA ASP A 84 16.12 -5.73 -22.06
C ASP A 84 17.49 -6.15 -21.49
N ARG A 85 18.17 -5.23 -20.79
CA ARG A 85 19.45 -5.48 -20.11
C ARG A 85 19.34 -5.32 -18.59
N CYS A 86 18.12 -5.22 -18.05
CA CYS A 86 17.86 -4.98 -16.63
C CYS A 86 18.40 -3.63 -16.12
N GLU A 87 18.44 -2.64 -17.00
CA GLU A 87 19.02 -1.32 -16.76
C GLU A 87 18.08 -0.35 -16.02
N THR A 88 16.78 -0.63 -16.02
CA THR A 88 15.78 0.27 -15.47
C THR A 88 15.28 -0.25 -14.13
N LYS A 89 15.42 0.56 -13.07
CA LYS A 89 14.81 0.25 -11.77
C LYS A 89 13.28 0.35 -11.87
N ILE A 90 12.57 -0.63 -11.34
CA ILE A 90 11.10 -0.61 -11.29
C ILE A 90 10.66 0.45 -10.29
N ASN A 91 9.88 1.42 -10.77
CA ASN A 91 9.15 2.35 -9.92
C ASN A 91 7.72 1.84 -9.73
N TYR A 92 7.45 1.24 -8.57
CA TYR A 92 6.13 0.71 -8.23
C TYR A 92 5.10 1.82 -7.95
N CYS A 93 5.53 3.08 -7.84
CA CYS A 93 4.65 4.23 -7.70
C CYS A 93 4.25 4.89 -9.03
N ALA A 94 4.78 4.44 -10.18
CA ALA A 94 4.60 5.15 -11.46
C ALA A 94 3.13 5.40 -11.84
N ASN A 95 2.24 4.45 -11.53
CA ASN A 95 0.79 4.57 -11.80
C ASN A 95 -0.05 4.55 -10.51
N ILE A 96 0.57 4.86 -9.36
CA ILE A 96 -0.11 4.86 -8.07
C ILE A 96 -0.30 6.30 -7.61
N THR A 97 -1.56 6.66 -7.34
CA THR A 97 -1.91 7.95 -6.75
C THR A 97 -2.36 7.72 -5.31
N CYS A 98 -1.61 8.25 -4.35
CA CYS A 98 -2.03 8.31 -2.96
C CYS A 98 -2.88 9.57 -2.77
N LEU A 99 -4.13 9.40 -2.33
CA LEU A 99 -5.08 10.50 -2.11
C LEU A 99 -4.77 11.26 -0.82
N ASN A 100 -5.45 12.38 -0.60
CA ASN A 100 -5.37 13.19 0.63
C ASN A 100 -3.91 13.54 1.01
N ASN A 101 -3.12 13.95 0.01
CA ASN A 101 -1.71 14.32 0.16
C ASN A 101 -0.81 13.20 0.71
N GLY A 102 -1.21 11.93 0.55
CA GLY A 102 -0.35 10.80 0.87
C GLY A 102 0.89 10.73 -0.03
N VAL A 103 1.98 10.20 0.50
CA VAL A 103 3.24 10.01 -0.23
C VAL A 103 3.36 8.56 -0.69
N CYS A 104 3.63 8.33 -1.97
CA CYS A 104 3.91 6.98 -2.47
C CYS A 104 5.37 6.62 -2.27
N LEU A 105 5.63 5.51 -1.58
CA LEU A 105 6.95 4.92 -1.44
C LEU A 105 7.07 3.68 -2.33
N SER A 106 7.99 3.72 -3.29
CA SER A 106 8.35 2.57 -4.11
C SER A 106 9.30 1.67 -3.32
N LEU A 107 8.84 0.47 -2.99
CA LEU A 107 9.60 -0.54 -2.26
C LEU A 107 10.26 -1.52 -3.25
N LEU A 108 10.88 -2.60 -2.74
CA LEU A 108 11.64 -3.55 -3.57
C LEU A 108 10.77 -4.35 -4.54
N THR A 109 9.57 -4.75 -4.11
CA THR A 109 8.62 -5.58 -4.87
C THR A 109 7.21 -5.00 -4.96
N THR A 110 6.97 -3.87 -4.31
CA THR A 110 5.64 -3.31 -4.09
C THR A 110 5.72 -1.80 -3.86
N TYR A 111 4.60 -1.18 -3.56
CA TYR A 111 4.52 0.19 -3.11
C TYR A 111 3.74 0.29 -1.80
N LYS A 112 3.89 1.42 -1.10
CA LYS A 112 3.08 1.77 0.06
C LYS A 112 2.70 3.25 -0.04
N CYS A 113 1.43 3.57 0.16
CA CYS A 113 1.01 4.94 0.40
C CYS A 113 1.16 5.25 1.89
N GLU A 114 1.94 6.28 2.22
CA GLU A 114 2.02 6.84 3.56
C GLU A 114 1.05 8.00 3.69
N CYS A 115 0.00 7.79 4.47
CA CYS A 115 -1.05 8.78 4.66
C CYS A 115 -0.57 9.89 5.59
N LEU A 116 -0.90 11.12 5.23
CA LEU A 116 -0.49 12.30 5.99
C LEU A 116 -1.36 12.43 7.25
N GLY A 117 -0.78 12.16 8.41
CA GLY A 117 -1.48 12.25 9.71
C GLY A 117 -2.46 11.11 9.99
N GLN A 118 -3.18 11.21 11.11
CA GLN A 118 -4.07 10.15 11.62
C GLN A 118 -5.50 10.22 11.04
N SER A 119 -5.80 11.26 10.25
CA SER A 119 -7.13 11.53 9.71
C SER A 119 -7.46 10.76 8.43
N TYR A 120 -6.47 10.08 7.84
CA TYR A 120 -6.60 9.35 6.59
C TYR A 120 -6.09 7.92 6.71
N SER A 121 -6.76 7.00 6.03
CA SER A 121 -6.42 5.57 6.04
C SER A 121 -6.86 4.90 4.74
N GLY A 122 -6.55 3.62 4.57
CA GLY A 122 -6.83 2.87 3.35
C GLY A 122 -5.58 2.64 2.51
N LYS A 123 -5.72 1.86 1.43
CA LYS A 123 -4.59 1.43 0.59
C LYS A 123 -3.98 2.62 -0.17
N TYR A 124 -4.82 3.59 -0.51
CA TYR A 124 -4.47 4.81 -1.25
C TYR A 124 -4.81 6.06 -0.43
N CYS A 125 -4.90 5.93 0.91
CA CYS A 125 -5.28 7.02 1.81
C CYS A 125 -6.67 7.62 1.50
N GLU A 126 -7.57 6.82 0.94
CA GLU A 126 -8.88 7.26 0.45
C GLU A 126 -9.94 7.48 1.55
N LYS A 127 -9.73 6.89 2.73
CA LYS A 127 -10.71 6.92 3.81
C LYS A 127 -10.41 8.06 4.77
N SER A 128 -11.33 9.01 4.92
CA SER A 128 -11.26 10.04 5.97
C SER A 128 -11.89 9.52 7.27
N THR A 129 -11.17 9.61 8.39
CA THR A 129 -11.62 9.12 9.71
C THR A 129 -12.54 10.10 10.44
N ASN A 130 -12.84 11.26 9.84
CA ASN A 130 -13.77 12.25 10.41
C ASN A 130 -15.25 11.80 10.48
N SER A 131 -15.62 10.69 9.84
CA SER A 131 -17.02 10.23 9.77
C SER A 131 -17.47 9.28 10.89
N LEU A 132 -16.54 8.68 11.67
CA LEU A 132 -16.89 7.60 12.62
C LEU A 132 -16.63 7.90 14.09
N VAL A 133 -15.63 8.73 14.43
CA VAL A 133 -15.38 9.07 15.84
C VAL A 133 -16.48 9.97 16.39
N VAL A 134 -17.03 10.86 15.55
CA VAL A 134 -18.14 11.75 15.94
C VAL A 134 -19.39 10.92 16.24
N HIS A 135 -19.78 9.97 15.38
CA HIS A 135 -20.97 9.16 15.62
C HIS A 135 -20.83 8.16 16.80
N GLN A 136 -19.65 7.59 17.04
CA GLN A 136 -19.44 6.68 18.18
C GLN A 136 -19.27 7.41 19.52
N ALA A 137 -18.69 8.61 19.55
CA ALA A 137 -18.62 9.42 20.78
C ALA A 137 -19.99 9.99 21.16
N ILE A 138 -20.78 10.37 20.14
CA ILE A 138 -22.15 10.88 20.33
C ILE A 138 -23.08 9.76 20.86
N SER A 139 -23.00 8.52 20.35
CA SER A 139 -23.88 7.43 20.79
C SER A 139 -23.67 7.03 22.26
N LYS A 140 -22.42 6.98 22.73
CA LYS A 140 -22.12 6.71 24.15
C LYS A 140 -22.59 7.83 25.08
N SER A 141 -22.48 9.08 24.62
CA SER A 141 -22.93 10.25 25.38
C SER A 141 -24.46 10.28 25.52
N PHE A 142 -25.21 9.95 24.47
CA PHE A 142 -26.67 9.87 24.55
C PHE A 142 -27.16 8.77 25.51
N ALA A 143 -26.54 7.58 25.48
CA ALA A 143 -26.89 6.51 26.43
C ALA A 143 -26.66 6.94 27.89
N TYR A 144 -25.55 7.64 28.16
CA TYR A 144 -25.24 8.16 29.50
C TYR A 144 -26.23 9.24 29.95
N ILE A 145 -26.60 10.17 29.07
CA ILE A 145 -27.61 11.21 29.35
C ILE A 145 -28.97 10.59 29.69
N VAL A 146 -29.40 9.56 28.95
CA VAL A 146 -30.67 8.85 29.20
C VAL A 146 -30.64 8.14 30.57
N ILE A 147 -29.53 7.49 30.92
CA ILE A 147 -29.37 6.82 32.23
C ILE A 147 -29.47 7.83 33.37
N ILE A 148 -28.76 8.97 33.28
CA ILE A 148 -28.84 10.03 34.31
C ILE A 148 -30.27 10.55 34.45
N ALA A 149 -30.96 10.81 33.34
CA ALA A 149 -32.34 11.29 33.36
C ALA A 149 -33.27 10.29 34.07
N LEU A 150 -33.14 8.99 33.80
CA LEU A 150 -33.93 7.95 34.48
C LEU A 150 -33.65 7.90 35.99
N ILE A 151 -32.38 8.04 36.40
CA ILE A 151 -32.00 8.08 37.83
C ILE A 151 -32.62 9.29 38.53
N LEU A 152 -32.57 10.48 37.90
CA LEU A 152 -33.15 11.69 38.47
C LEU A 152 -34.68 11.59 38.59
N VAL A 153 -35.35 11.02 37.58
CA VAL A 153 -36.80 10.77 37.62
C VAL A 153 -37.15 9.79 38.74
N ALA A 154 -36.41 8.68 38.86
CA ALA A 154 -36.62 7.71 39.93
C ALA A 154 -36.38 8.31 41.31
N ALA A 155 -35.31 9.09 41.48
CA ALA A 155 -35.02 9.80 42.73
C ALA A 155 -36.15 10.78 43.09
N PHE A 156 -36.66 11.54 42.12
CA PHE A 156 -37.79 12.44 42.32
C PHE A 156 -39.06 11.67 42.76
N ILE A 157 -39.39 10.57 42.09
CA ILE A 157 -40.51 9.70 42.48
C ILE A 157 -40.34 9.20 43.92
N MET A 158 -39.16 8.67 44.25
CA MET A 158 -38.85 8.19 45.60
C MET A 158 -38.97 9.30 46.66
N THR A 159 -38.52 10.53 46.35
CA THR A 159 -38.68 11.66 47.28
C THR A 159 -40.14 12.04 47.48
N LEU A 160 -40.96 12.00 46.43
CA LEU A 160 -42.40 12.25 46.55
C LEU A 160 -43.07 11.17 47.41
N ASP A 161 -42.75 9.90 47.19
CA ASP A 161 -43.29 8.79 47.97
C ASP A 161 -42.90 8.88 49.45
N ILE A 162 -41.63 9.19 49.76
CA ILE A 162 -41.16 9.42 51.14
C ILE A 162 -41.92 10.59 51.79
N LEU A 163 -42.09 11.71 51.10
CA LEU A 163 -42.85 12.85 51.61
C LEU A 163 -44.32 12.49 51.86
N THR A 164 -44.93 11.67 50.99
CA THR A 164 -46.30 11.21 51.19
C THR A 164 -46.41 10.25 52.38
N TYR A 165 -45.41 9.40 52.60
CA TYR A 165 -45.38 8.43 53.69
C TYR A 165 -45.18 9.10 55.06
N PHE A 166 -44.19 9.99 55.19
CA PHE A 166 -43.86 10.62 56.48
C PHE A 166 -44.78 11.78 56.85
N PHE A 167 -45.16 12.63 55.88
CA PHE A 167 -45.95 13.83 56.16
C PHE A 167 -47.44 13.67 55.82
N GLY A 168 -47.86 12.55 55.21
CA GLY A 168 -49.27 12.33 54.83
C GLY A 168 -49.79 13.31 53.77
N ILE A 169 -48.91 14.07 53.11
CA ILE A 169 -49.24 15.06 52.10
C ILE A 169 -49.31 14.36 50.75
N ASP A 170 -50.48 13.82 50.40
CA ASP A 170 -50.73 13.25 49.06
C ASP A 170 -51.29 14.35 48.11
N PRO A 171 -50.47 14.91 47.20
CA PRO A 171 -50.91 15.96 46.27
C PRO A 171 -51.93 15.44 45.24
N VAL A 172 -51.86 14.15 44.86
CA VAL A 172 -52.79 13.52 43.92
C VAL A 172 -54.16 13.32 44.58
N ARG A 173 -54.20 12.88 45.84
CA ARG A 173 -55.44 12.73 46.62
C ARG A 173 -56.08 14.06 46.97
N LYS A 174 -55.32 15.13 47.21
CA LYS A 174 -55.87 16.50 47.33
C LYS A 174 -56.57 16.92 46.03
N ASN A 175 -55.94 16.69 44.86
CA ASN A 175 -56.54 17.01 43.56
C ASN A 175 -57.80 16.16 43.25
N LEU A 176 -57.82 14.88 43.62
CA LEU A 176 -59.00 14.02 43.48
C LEU A 176 -60.16 14.44 44.41
N LYS A 177 -59.86 14.86 45.66
CA LYS A 177 -60.86 15.41 46.58
C LYS A 177 -61.45 16.73 46.07
N ARG A 178 -60.63 17.57 45.41
CA ARG A 178 -61.09 18.84 44.78
C ARG A 178 -61.98 18.57 43.56
N LYS A 179 -61.62 17.64 42.67
CA LYS A 179 -62.47 17.21 41.54
C LYS A 179 -63.79 16.57 42.00
N ARG A 180 -63.79 15.76 43.06
CA ARG A 180 -65.03 15.21 43.65
C ARG A 180 -65.94 16.29 44.28
N LYS A 181 -65.40 17.35 44.87
CA LYS A 181 -66.19 18.50 45.38
C LYS A 181 -66.87 19.27 44.25
N ILE A 182 -66.19 19.53 43.13
CA ILE A 182 -66.77 20.20 41.95
C ILE A 182 -67.90 19.36 41.33
N LYS A 183 -67.76 18.03 41.30
CA LYS A 183 -68.82 17.14 40.79
C LYS A 183 -70.05 17.07 41.71
N LYS A 184 -69.91 17.35 43.01
CA LYS A 184 -70.99 17.32 44.01
C LYS A 184 -71.73 18.67 44.14
N SER A 185 -71.15 19.77 43.69
CA SER A 185 -71.77 21.11 43.74
C SER A 185 -72.62 21.46 42.53
N ASN A 186 -72.84 20.53 41.60
CA ASN A 186 -73.75 20.72 40.48
C ASN A 186 -75.05 19.95 40.74
N PRO A 187 -76.09 20.58 41.34
CA PRO A 187 -77.37 19.92 41.49
C PRO A 187 -77.96 19.67 40.09
N GLN A 188 -78.36 18.43 39.83
CA GLN A 188 -79.21 18.11 38.69
C GLN A 188 -80.53 18.88 38.87
N VAL A 189 -80.80 19.84 38.00
CA VAL A 189 -82.10 20.55 37.93
C VAL A 189 -83.15 19.52 37.52
N ILE A 190 -83.94 19.05 38.48
CA ILE A 190 -85.15 18.27 38.19
C ILE A 190 -86.20 19.26 37.70
N ILE A 191 -86.38 19.35 36.39
CA ILE A 191 -87.49 20.11 35.80
C ILE A 191 -88.76 19.26 36.03
N ARG A 192 -89.55 19.62 37.05
CA ARG A 192 -90.94 19.14 37.17
C ARG A 192 -91.80 19.92 36.17
N PHE A 193 -92.28 19.25 35.14
CA PHE A 193 -93.36 19.76 34.30
C PHE A 193 -94.68 19.68 35.09
N ILE A 194 -95.23 20.84 35.44
CA ILE A 194 -96.60 20.97 35.94
C ILE A 194 -97.48 21.25 34.72
N TYR A 195 -98.47 20.39 34.50
CA TYR A 195 -99.51 20.57 33.48
C TYR A 195 -100.43 21.74 33.85
N VAL A 196 -100.79 22.55 32.86
CA VAL A 196 -101.93 23.48 32.93
C VAL A 196 -102.74 23.33 31.63
N ASN A 197 -103.96 22.81 31.80
CA ASN A 197 -105.11 22.63 30.89
C ASN A 197 -104.88 22.04 29.50
#